data_AF-A0A821YG70-F1
#
_entry.id   AF-A0A821YG70-F1
#
_cell.length_a   1.000
_cell.length_b   1.000
_cell.length_c   1.000
_cell.angle_alpha   90.00
_cell.angle_beta   90.00
_cell.angle_gamma   90.00
#
_symmetry.space_group_name_H-M   'P 1'
#
loop_
_entity.id
_entity.type
_entity.pdbx_description
1 polymer ?
#
loop_
_entity_poly.entity_id
_entity_poly.type
_entity_poly.pdbx_seq_one_letter_code
_entity_poly.pdbx_strand_id
1 'polypeptide(L)'
;MEIGDNILVDGKYPATILYIGLVDDHSGQWIGIEYWNQQGKHNGTLNGKFYFQTKHQLNGAFIRQQRIQYGNSFTQAIYKQYIKAFSNDYITEDINYSLFGKEYSDYAVDLSSIIRIDLSSQWVNQFDDNDDIYNNLSQIKELNIRQNLIKNWSQLWLILEKYFPELEILNVSNSRMNIDKYPSKQFLNIKQIVLIDTDNDCPIFENIIKYFPNLINIHLDLNHITLISENFVNQIKNLTNLSLSDNPTLKYWNPFINRLGLLKYLQELILNNCGIYQIKLPDQ
;
A
#
# COMPACT_ATOMS: atom_id res chain seq x y z
N MET A 1 2.03 17.47 -7.97
CA MET A 1 0.78 17.17 -8.68
C MET A 1 1.11 16.83 -10.11
N GLU A 2 1.16 15.54 -10.37
CA GLU A 2 1.37 14.95 -11.68
C GLU A 2 0.41 13.76 -11.86
N ILE A 3 0.30 13.27 -13.08
CA ILE A 3 -0.47 12.04 -13.36
C ILE A 3 0.21 10.87 -12.62
N GLY A 4 -0.61 10.00 -12.04
CA GLY A 4 -0.21 8.88 -11.20
C GLY A 4 -0.01 9.24 -9.73
N ASP A 5 -0.11 10.52 -9.33
CA ASP A 5 -0.05 10.87 -7.91
C ASP A 5 -1.26 10.28 -7.15
N ASN A 6 -0.97 9.72 -5.98
CA ASN A 6 -1.97 9.30 -5.02
C ASN A 6 -2.33 10.49 -4.13
N ILE A 7 -3.62 10.75 -3.99
CA ILE A 7 -4.16 11.93 -3.32
C ILE A 7 -5.35 11.57 -2.42
N LEU A 8 -5.72 12.51 -1.55
CA LEU A 8 -6.93 12.46 -0.74
C LEU A 8 -7.93 13.52 -1.20
N VAL A 9 -9.16 13.10 -1.52
CA VAL A 9 -10.23 14.00 -1.96
C VAL A 9 -11.16 14.32 -0.79
N ASP A 10 -11.45 15.60 -0.59
CA ASP A 10 -12.30 16.12 0.49
C ASP A 10 -11.88 15.61 1.90
N GLY A 11 -10.58 15.35 2.10
CA GLY A 11 -10.04 14.84 3.36
C GLY A 11 -10.45 13.42 3.72
N LYS A 12 -11.08 12.67 2.79
CA LYS A 12 -11.70 11.37 3.12
C LYS A 12 -11.46 10.26 2.09
N TYR A 13 -11.47 10.58 0.80
CA TYR A 13 -11.53 9.56 -0.25
C TYR A 13 -10.20 9.46 -0.99
N PRO A 14 -9.42 8.38 -0.83
CA PRO A 14 -8.17 8.22 -1.55
C PRO A 14 -8.43 7.95 -3.04
N ALA A 15 -7.61 8.55 -3.89
CA ALA A 15 -7.72 8.46 -5.34
C ALA A 15 -6.35 8.60 -6.01
N THR A 16 -6.26 8.17 -7.26
CA THR A 16 -5.08 8.35 -8.13
C THR A 16 -5.42 9.32 -9.26
N ILE A 17 -4.53 10.28 -9.54
CA ILE A 17 -4.69 11.23 -10.65
C ILE A 17 -4.44 10.52 -11.98
N LEU A 18 -5.38 10.62 -12.92
CA LEU A 18 -5.31 10.02 -14.25
C LEU A 18 -5.29 11.06 -15.38
N TYR A 19 -5.73 12.29 -15.12
CA TYR A 19 -5.79 13.36 -16.11
C TYR A 19 -5.61 14.73 -15.47
N ILE A 20 -4.90 15.62 -16.15
CA ILE A 20 -4.79 17.03 -15.80
C ILE A 20 -4.93 17.83 -17.10
N GLY A 21 -6.00 18.62 -17.23
CA GLY A 21 -6.21 19.39 -18.46
C GLY A 21 -7.58 20.03 -18.57
N LEU A 22 -7.88 20.56 -19.76
CA LEU A 22 -9.17 21.18 -20.07
C LEU A 22 -10.23 20.12 -20.38
N VAL A 23 -11.48 20.39 -20.01
CA VAL A 23 -12.63 19.55 -20.31
C VAL A 23 -13.61 20.35 -21.16
N ASP A 24 -14.18 19.73 -22.18
CA ASP A 24 -15.03 20.41 -23.16
C ASP A 24 -16.28 20.94 -22.44
N ASP A 25 -16.74 22.12 -22.86
CA ASP A 25 -17.87 22.84 -22.25
C ASP A 25 -17.68 23.22 -20.77
N HIS A 26 -16.48 23.05 -20.22
CA HIS A 26 -16.17 23.37 -18.82
C HIS A 26 -14.97 24.33 -18.74
N SER A 27 -15.10 25.41 -17.97
CA SER A 27 -14.05 26.41 -17.85
C SER A 27 -12.87 25.92 -16.99
N GLY A 28 -11.66 26.35 -17.34
CA GLY A 28 -10.45 26.11 -16.55
C GLY A 28 -9.99 24.66 -16.50
N GLN A 29 -8.96 24.40 -15.71
CA GLN A 29 -8.35 23.08 -15.57
C GLN A 29 -9.19 22.16 -14.68
N TRP A 30 -9.28 20.90 -15.10
CA TRP A 30 -9.91 19.80 -14.39
C TRP A 30 -8.91 18.68 -14.15
N ILE A 31 -9.19 17.91 -13.11
CA ILE A 31 -8.36 16.77 -12.72
C ILE A 31 -9.25 15.54 -12.79
N GLY A 32 -8.90 14.64 -13.70
CA GLY A 32 -9.51 13.32 -13.76
C GLY A 32 -8.82 12.40 -12.79
N ILE A 33 -9.60 11.72 -11.95
CA ILE A 33 -9.11 10.83 -10.91
C ILE A 33 -9.82 9.49 -10.97
N GLU A 34 -9.20 8.46 -10.41
CA GLU A 34 -9.83 7.19 -10.08
C GLU A 34 -9.82 7.00 -8.56
N TYR A 35 -10.99 6.89 -7.95
CA TYR A 35 -11.11 6.53 -6.54
C TYR A 35 -10.66 5.08 -6.33
N TRP A 36 -10.01 4.81 -5.20
CA TRP A 36 -9.59 3.45 -4.85
C TRP A 36 -10.76 2.54 -4.49
N ASN A 37 -11.92 3.14 -4.21
CA ASN A 37 -13.19 2.49 -3.91
C ASN A 37 -14.30 2.98 -4.86
N GLN A 38 -15.49 2.39 -4.76
CA GLN A 38 -16.65 2.68 -5.63
C GLN A 38 -17.34 4.03 -5.30
N GLN A 39 -16.59 5.13 -5.39
CA GLN A 39 -17.10 6.50 -5.18
C GLN A 39 -17.23 7.31 -6.48
N GLY A 40 -16.72 6.76 -7.59
CA GLY A 40 -16.78 7.43 -8.89
C GLY A 40 -18.15 7.35 -9.55
N LYS A 41 -18.23 7.94 -10.76
CA LYS A 41 -19.46 7.98 -11.56
C LYS A 41 -19.25 7.63 -13.02
N HIS A 42 -18.02 7.67 -13.51
CA HIS A 42 -17.71 7.45 -14.92
C HIS A 42 -16.39 6.70 -15.11
N ASN A 43 -16.09 6.34 -16.36
CA ASN A 43 -14.84 5.68 -16.75
C ASN A 43 -13.78 6.64 -17.30
N GLY A 44 -14.03 7.95 -17.22
CA GLY A 44 -13.16 9.00 -17.78
C GLY A 44 -13.63 9.56 -19.12
N THR A 45 -14.86 9.20 -19.54
CA THR A 45 -15.56 9.84 -20.65
C THR A 45 -16.50 10.95 -20.18
N LEU A 46 -16.67 11.98 -21.00
CA LEU A 46 -17.71 12.99 -20.86
C LEU A 46 -18.27 13.31 -22.25
N ASN A 47 -19.60 13.28 -22.40
CA ASN A 47 -20.30 13.54 -23.68
C ASN A 47 -19.75 12.75 -24.87
N GLY A 48 -19.34 11.50 -24.66
CA GLY A 48 -18.77 10.62 -25.70
C GLY A 48 -17.29 10.86 -26.02
N LYS A 49 -16.64 11.84 -25.40
CA LYS A 49 -15.19 12.09 -25.54
C LYS A 49 -14.41 11.45 -24.39
N PHE A 50 -13.29 10.81 -24.72
CA PHE A 50 -12.39 10.19 -23.75
C PHE A 50 -11.31 11.18 -23.29
N TYR A 51 -11.14 11.30 -21.97
CA TYR A 51 -10.08 12.12 -21.35
C TYR A 51 -9.06 11.24 -20.60
N PHE A 52 -9.55 10.22 -19.91
CA PHE A 52 -8.74 9.20 -19.25
C PHE A 52 -9.51 7.88 -19.19
N GLN A 53 -8.84 6.84 -18.71
CA GLN A 53 -9.42 5.52 -18.53
C GLN A 53 -9.17 5.04 -17.11
N THR A 54 -10.24 4.66 -16.42
CA THR A 54 -10.16 4.03 -15.09
C THR A 54 -9.87 2.54 -15.23
N LYS A 55 -9.14 1.96 -14.27
CA LYS A 55 -8.95 0.51 -14.18
C LYS A 55 -10.25 -0.20 -13.81
N HIS A 56 -11.00 0.39 -12.88
CA HIS A 56 -12.28 -0.09 -12.39
C HIS A 56 -13.40 0.76 -12.98
N GLN A 57 -14.38 0.12 -13.62
CA GLN A 57 -15.50 0.83 -14.22
C GLN A 57 -16.24 1.64 -13.15
N LEU A 58 -16.62 2.87 -13.49
CA LEU A 58 -17.36 3.79 -12.62
C LEU A 58 -16.60 4.26 -11.37
N ASN A 59 -15.27 4.11 -11.28
CA ASN A 59 -14.48 4.71 -10.20
C ASN A 59 -13.93 6.11 -10.56
N GLY A 60 -14.21 6.61 -11.76
CA GLY A 60 -13.69 7.88 -12.25
C GLY A 60 -14.51 9.09 -11.80
N ALA A 61 -13.82 10.20 -11.59
CA ALA A 61 -14.41 11.52 -11.36
C ALA A 61 -13.57 12.64 -12.00
N PHE A 62 -14.23 13.72 -12.43
CA PHE A 62 -13.57 15.01 -12.69
C PHE A 62 -13.75 15.91 -11.47
N ILE A 63 -12.66 16.42 -10.92
CA ILE A 63 -12.66 17.32 -9.75
C ILE A 63 -11.85 18.59 -10.00
N ARG A 64 -12.04 19.57 -9.12
CA ARG A 64 -11.20 20.77 -9.04
C ARG A 64 -10.07 20.54 -8.06
N GLN A 65 -8.94 21.20 -8.31
CA GLN A 65 -7.73 21.13 -7.48
C GLN A 65 -7.99 21.47 -6.00
N GLN A 66 -8.96 22.34 -5.69
CA GLN A 66 -9.25 22.74 -4.31
C GLN A 66 -9.73 21.58 -3.43
N ARG A 67 -10.22 20.49 -4.03
CA ARG A 67 -10.69 19.30 -3.32
C ARG A 67 -9.56 18.32 -2.98
N ILE A 68 -8.35 18.58 -3.48
CA ILE A 68 -7.20 17.68 -3.35
C ILE A 68 -6.36 18.04 -2.13
N GLN A 69 -6.03 17.02 -1.35
CA GLN A 69 -5.01 17.05 -0.30
C GLN A 69 -3.93 16.02 -0.66
N TYR A 70 -2.66 16.37 -0.46
CA TYR A 70 -1.55 15.53 -0.89
C TYR A 70 -1.06 14.55 0.17
N GLY A 71 -1.48 14.70 1.43
CA GLY A 71 -1.01 13.89 2.54
C GLY A 71 0.14 14.52 3.34
N ASN A 72 0.79 13.71 4.17
CA ASN A 72 1.85 14.12 5.10
C ASN A 72 3.15 13.36 4.82
N SER A 73 4.29 13.90 5.23
CA SER A 73 5.52 13.11 5.28
C SER A 73 5.45 12.05 6.38
N PHE A 74 6.26 11.00 6.26
CA PHE A 74 6.39 9.98 7.30
C PHE A 74 6.75 10.59 8.65
N THR A 75 7.74 11.50 8.69
CA THR A 75 8.13 12.18 9.92
C THR A 75 6.98 12.97 10.54
N GLN A 76 6.21 13.74 9.73
CA GLN A 76 5.03 14.45 10.21
C GLN A 76 4.00 13.50 10.84
N ALA A 77 3.78 12.32 10.24
CA ALA A 77 2.88 11.32 10.77
C ALA A 77 3.40 10.71 12.09
N ILE A 78 4.71 10.45 12.21
CA ILE A 78 5.34 10.02 13.48
C ILE A 78 5.12 11.07 14.56
N TYR A 79 5.37 12.35 14.27
CA TYR A 79 5.15 13.42 15.23
C TYR A 79 3.70 13.48 15.69
N LYS A 80 2.74 13.45 14.75
CA LYS A 80 1.31 13.48 15.07
C LYS A 80 0.88 12.30 15.95
N GLN A 81 1.40 11.11 15.66
CA GLN A 81 0.98 9.88 16.32
C GLN A 81 1.68 9.64 17.67
N TYR A 82 2.98 9.89 17.75
CA TYR A 82 3.83 9.45 18.86
C TYR A 82 4.45 10.59 19.66
N ILE A 83 4.29 11.84 19.23
CA ILE A 83 4.91 12.99 19.91
C ILE A 83 3.85 13.95 20.41
N LYS A 84 2.94 14.39 19.53
CA LYS A 84 1.80 15.23 19.91
C LYS A 84 0.85 14.55 20.89
N ALA A 85 0.69 13.23 20.79
CA ALA A 85 -0.13 12.45 21.74
C ALA A 85 0.42 12.49 23.18
N PHE A 86 1.70 12.83 23.37
CA PHE A 86 2.36 12.87 24.68
C PHE A 86 2.61 14.30 25.19
N SER A 87 2.53 15.34 24.33
CA SER A 87 2.53 16.73 24.78
C SER A 87 1.12 17.14 25.17
N ASN A 88 0.87 17.37 26.46
CA ASN A 88 -0.42 17.87 27.00
C ASN A 88 -0.85 19.26 26.50
N ASP A 89 -0.15 19.83 25.52
CA ASP A 89 -0.42 21.16 25.00
C ASP A 89 -1.45 21.10 23.88
N TYR A 90 -2.52 21.88 24.06
CA TYR A 90 -3.55 22.20 23.08
C TYR A 90 -2.95 22.97 21.89
N ILE A 91 -2.12 22.31 21.07
CA ILE A 91 -1.69 22.88 19.81
C ILE A 91 -2.82 22.66 18.80
N THR A 92 -3.55 23.74 18.54
CA THR A 92 -4.76 23.82 17.69
C THR A 92 -4.53 23.27 16.28
N GLU A 93 -5.62 22.82 15.65
CA GLU A 93 -5.66 22.12 14.34
C GLU A 93 -5.16 22.93 13.13
N ASP A 94 -4.90 24.24 13.29
CA ASP A 94 -4.52 25.17 12.21
C ASP A 94 -3.01 25.34 12.01
N ILE A 95 -2.21 24.29 12.25
CA ILE A 95 -0.77 24.42 11.98
C ILE A 95 -0.50 24.09 10.51
N ASN A 96 -0.04 25.09 9.77
CA ASN A 96 0.32 24.96 8.37
C ASN A 96 1.60 24.11 8.23
N TYR A 97 1.42 22.80 8.04
CA TYR A 97 2.47 21.77 8.01
C TYR A 97 3.59 22.02 6.98
N SER A 98 3.38 22.91 6.00
CA SER A 98 4.40 23.34 5.04
C SER A 98 5.50 24.22 5.64
N LEU A 99 5.30 24.80 6.83
CA LEU A 99 6.27 25.64 7.55
C LEU A 99 7.14 24.86 8.56
N PHE A 100 6.88 23.56 8.77
CA PHE A 100 7.46 22.76 9.85
C PHE A 100 8.88 22.22 9.61
N GLY A 101 9.48 22.50 8.46
CA GLY A 101 10.79 21.96 8.06
C GLY A 101 12.02 22.53 8.79
N LYS A 102 11.86 23.38 9.81
CA LYS A 102 13.01 24.05 10.47
C LYS A 102 13.04 24.10 12.01
N GLU A 103 11.96 23.80 12.74
CA GLU A 103 11.91 24.06 14.20
C GLU A 103 11.83 22.81 15.10
N TYR A 104 11.88 21.59 14.54
CA TYR A 104 11.74 20.37 15.33
C TYR A 104 13.05 19.66 15.71
N SER A 105 14.22 20.21 15.37
CA SER A 105 15.51 19.73 15.88
C SER A 105 15.67 19.91 17.39
N ASP A 106 14.84 20.74 18.01
CA ASP A 106 15.03 21.17 19.40
C ASP A 106 14.28 20.32 20.42
N TYR A 107 13.34 19.47 19.97
CA TYR A 107 12.71 18.45 20.79
C TYR A 107 13.41 17.12 20.51
N ALA A 108 14.48 16.83 21.26
CA ALA A 108 15.10 15.51 21.25
C ALA A 108 14.09 14.49 21.80
N VAL A 109 13.27 13.91 20.91
CA VAL A 109 12.33 12.85 21.27
C VAL A 109 13.01 11.52 21.08
N ASP A 110 13.24 10.83 22.20
CA ASP A 110 13.76 9.47 22.19
C ASP A 110 12.66 8.49 21.72
N LEU A 111 12.79 8.02 20.49
CA LEU A 111 11.91 7.00 19.90
C LEU A 111 12.56 5.60 19.94
N SER A 112 13.73 5.45 20.59
CA SER A 112 14.51 4.20 20.62
C SER A 112 13.82 3.04 21.38
N SER A 113 12.76 3.33 22.13
CA SER A 113 11.94 2.31 22.78
C SER A 113 10.82 1.76 21.90
N ILE A 114 10.52 2.40 20.76
CA ILE A 114 9.44 1.98 19.86
C ILE A 114 9.85 0.72 19.11
N ILE A 115 9.02 -0.31 19.22
CA ILE A 115 9.16 -1.59 18.52
C ILE A 115 8.14 -1.72 17.38
N ARG A 116 6.99 -1.05 17.48
CA ARG A 116 5.90 -1.13 16.52
C ARG A 116 5.43 0.25 16.13
N ILE A 117 5.43 0.53 14.83
CA ILE A 117 4.90 1.75 14.25
C ILE A 117 3.58 1.43 13.55
N ASP A 118 2.52 2.13 13.92
CA ASP A 118 1.23 2.14 13.23
C ASP A 118 0.90 3.56 12.79
N LEU A 119 1.01 3.78 11.49
CA LEU A 119 0.63 5.01 10.80
C LEU A 119 -0.54 4.74 9.84
N SER A 120 -1.41 3.80 10.19
CA SER A 120 -2.56 3.50 9.34
C SER A 120 -3.48 4.71 9.21
N SER A 121 -3.91 4.98 7.98
CA SER A 121 -4.78 6.13 7.65
C SER A 121 -4.23 7.49 8.07
N GLN A 122 -2.90 7.65 8.16
CA GLN A 122 -2.27 8.95 8.42
C GLN A 122 -2.01 9.76 7.14
N TRP A 123 -2.40 9.20 5.99
CA TRP A 123 -2.23 9.80 4.65
C TRP A 123 -0.78 10.14 4.34
N VAL A 124 0.16 9.30 4.79
CA VAL A 124 1.58 9.41 4.46
C VAL A 124 1.74 9.31 2.94
N ASN A 125 2.36 10.29 2.29
CA ASN A 125 2.56 10.29 0.85
C ASN A 125 4.03 10.12 0.43
N GLN A 126 4.96 10.33 1.36
CA GLN A 126 6.39 10.26 1.11
C GLN A 126 7.17 9.95 2.39
N PHE A 127 8.34 9.36 2.19
CA PHE A 127 9.40 9.31 3.20
C PHE A 127 10.34 10.50 2.95
N ASP A 128 10.42 11.41 3.92
CA ASP A 128 11.24 12.63 3.87
C ASP A 128 12.66 12.42 4.40
N ASP A 129 13.54 13.39 4.17
CA ASP A 129 14.94 13.35 4.60
C ASP A 129 15.08 13.82 6.06
N ASN A 130 14.82 12.93 7.02
CA ASN A 130 15.00 13.20 8.46
C ASN A 130 15.79 12.09 9.17
N ASP A 131 17.08 11.97 8.83
CA ASP A 131 17.96 10.92 9.33
C ASP A 131 17.88 10.74 10.85
N ASP A 132 17.76 11.83 11.62
CA ASP A 132 17.66 11.79 13.07
C ASP A 132 16.45 10.96 13.55
N ILE A 133 15.25 11.23 13.02
CA ILE A 133 14.04 10.48 13.38
C ILE A 133 14.15 9.02 12.92
N TYR A 134 14.58 8.77 11.68
CA TYR A 134 14.67 7.38 11.19
C TYR A 134 15.72 6.55 11.96
N ASN A 135 16.86 7.15 12.33
CA ASN A 135 17.90 6.45 13.09
C ASN A 135 17.43 6.05 14.50
N ASN A 136 16.58 6.87 15.14
CA ASN A 136 15.94 6.54 16.42
C ASN A 136 14.91 5.40 16.32
N LEU A 137 14.51 5.00 15.10
CA LEU A 137 13.53 3.96 14.83
C LEU A 137 14.18 2.66 14.30
N SER A 138 15.49 2.51 14.44
CA SER A 138 16.23 1.37 13.86
C SER A 138 15.88 0.01 14.48
N GLN A 139 15.38 -0.03 15.73
CA GLN A 139 14.99 -1.27 16.41
C GLN A 139 13.56 -1.75 16.13
N ILE A 140 12.79 -1.07 15.26
CA ILE A 140 11.41 -1.47 15.00
C ILE A 140 11.34 -2.85 14.37
N LYS A 141 10.33 -3.62 14.79
CA LYS A 141 10.02 -4.96 14.29
C LYS A 141 8.75 -4.98 13.45
N GLU A 142 7.89 -3.97 13.58
CA GLU A 142 6.61 -3.90 12.88
C GLU A 142 6.37 -2.50 12.34
N LEU A 143 6.03 -2.43 11.05
CA LEU A 143 5.65 -1.21 10.36
C LEU A 143 4.29 -1.42 9.68
N ASN A 144 3.29 -0.73 10.19
CA ASN A 144 1.97 -0.66 9.60
C ASN A 144 1.76 0.72 8.96
N ILE A 145 1.76 0.75 7.64
CA ILE A 145 1.46 1.92 6.81
C ILE A 145 0.23 1.67 5.94
N ARG A 146 -0.73 0.87 6.44
CA ARG A 146 -2.01 0.63 5.77
C ARG A 146 -2.75 1.92 5.44
N GLN A 147 -3.38 1.98 4.26
CA GLN A 147 -4.24 3.10 3.85
C GLN A 147 -3.48 4.44 3.85
N ASN A 148 -2.34 4.47 3.18
CA ASN A 148 -1.53 5.67 2.96
C ASN A 148 -1.36 5.95 1.46
N LEU A 149 -0.83 7.13 1.12
CA LEU A 149 -0.76 7.67 -0.24
C LEU A 149 0.62 7.51 -0.90
N ILE A 150 1.49 6.66 -0.37
CA ILE A 150 2.81 6.40 -0.97
C ILE A 150 2.59 5.88 -2.40
N LYS A 151 3.24 6.51 -3.38
CA LYS A 151 3.06 6.23 -4.81
C LYS A 151 3.88 5.05 -5.30
N ASN A 152 5.10 4.90 -4.78
CA ASN A 152 6.14 4.05 -5.37
C ASN A 152 6.78 3.15 -4.33
N TRP A 153 6.94 1.87 -4.68
CA TRP A 153 7.67 0.90 -3.86
C TRP A 153 9.14 1.28 -3.67
N SER A 154 9.75 2.00 -4.61
CA SER A 154 11.15 2.46 -4.48
C SER A 154 11.42 3.25 -3.20
N GLN A 155 10.46 4.05 -2.74
CA GLN A 155 10.62 4.81 -1.49
C GLN A 155 10.61 3.88 -0.27
N LEU A 156 9.73 2.87 -0.28
CA LEU A 156 9.67 1.85 0.77
C LEU A 156 10.90 0.94 0.75
N TRP A 157 11.43 0.59 -0.42
CA TRP A 157 12.70 -0.12 -0.53
C TRP A 157 13.85 0.63 0.11
N LEU A 158 13.94 1.93 -0.16
CA LEU A 158 14.99 2.78 0.38
C LEU A 158 14.99 2.80 1.90
N ILE A 159 13.82 3.01 2.53
CA ILE A 159 13.75 3.11 4.00
C ILE A 159 13.93 1.76 4.69
N LEU A 160 13.41 0.67 4.12
CA LEU A 160 13.66 -0.68 4.63
C LEU A 160 15.15 -1.02 4.57
N GLU A 161 15.83 -0.64 3.49
CA GLU A 161 17.24 -0.93 3.29
C GLU A 161 18.15 -0.11 4.20
N LYS A 162 17.83 1.18 4.38
CA LYS A 162 18.66 2.15 5.10
C LYS A 162 18.40 2.17 6.60
N TYR A 163 17.14 2.10 7.04
CA TYR A 163 16.79 2.42 8.43
C TYR A 163 16.14 1.29 9.22
N PHE A 164 15.52 0.29 8.57
CA PHE A 164 14.74 -0.75 9.28
C PHE A 164 15.34 -2.16 9.08
N PRO A 165 16.59 -2.40 9.51
CA PRO A 165 17.25 -3.69 9.32
C PRO A 165 16.60 -4.82 10.14
N GLU A 166 15.98 -4.51 11.28
CA GLU A 166 15.38 -5.48 12.21
C GLU A 166 13.89 -5.75 11.93
N LEU A 167 13.33 -5.18 10.85
CA LEU A 167 11.89 -5.29 10.59
C LEU A 167 11.47 -6.74 10.30
N GLU A 168 10.43 -7.21 11.00
CA GLU A 168 9.90 -8.56 10.88
C GLU A 168 8.50 -8.58 10.21
N ILE A 169 7.70 -7.54 10.43
CA ILE A 169 6.30 -7.44 9.97
C ILE A 169 6.09 -6.14 9.19
N LEU A 170 5.61 -6.27 7.95
CA LEU A 170 5.29 -5.14 7.08
C LEU A 170 3.82 -5.20 6.64
N ASN A 171 3.06 -4.15 6.95
CA ASN A 171 1.69 -4.00 6.47
C ASN A 171 1.57 -2.75 5.58
N VAL A 172 1.22 -2.99 4.31
CA VAL A 172 1.06 -1.97 3.26
C VAL A 172 -0.32 -2.07 2.60
N SER A 173 -1.29 -2.68 3.30
CA SER A 173 -2.64 -2.91 2.82
C SER A 173 -3.37 -1.60 2.45
N ASN A 174 -4.42 -1.69 1.62
CA ASN A 174 -5.21 -0.55 1.19
C ASN A 174 -4.37 0.58 0.58
N SER A 175 -3.32 0.21 -0.17
CA SER A 175 -2.41 1.13 -0.86
C SER A 175 -2.39 0.82 -2.36
N ARG A 176 -2.04 1.82 -3.18
CA ARG A 176 -1.91 1.68 -4.65
C ARG A 176 -0.49 2.08 -5.09
N MET A 177 0.51 1.36 -4.60
CA MET A 177 1.93 1.60 -4.92
C MET A 177 2.33 0.92 -6.24
N ASN A 178 3.08 1.65 -7.07
CA ASN A 178 3.67 1.12 -8.29
C ASN A 178 5.06 0.55 -8.03
N ILE A 179 5.39 -0.56 -8.69
CA ILE A 179 6.76 -1.10 -8.71
C ILE A 179 7.54 -0.38 -9.80
N ASP A 180 8.20 0.71 -9.42
CA ASP A 180 9.00 1.57 -10.30
C ASP A 180 10.49 1.21 -10.30
N LYS A 181 11.01 0.75 -9.15
CA LYS A 181 12.38 0.26 -8.99
C LYS A 181 12.42 -0.95 -8.06
N TYR A 182 13.54 -1.66 -8.13
CA TYR A 182 13.82 -2.82 -7.31
C TYR A 182 14.92 -2.52 -6.28
N PRO A 183 14.88 -3.14 -5.08
CA PRO A 183 15.91 -2.96 -4.06
C PRO A 183 17.24 -3.59 -4.49
N SER A 184 18.34 -3.17 -3.85
CA SER A 184 19.68 -3.69 -4.13
C SER A 184 19.93 -5.07 -3.51
N LYS A 185 19.17 -5.41 -2.46
CA LYS A 185 19.34 -6.60 -1.63
C LYS A 185 17.99 -7.25 -1.27
N GLN A 186 18.05 -8.48 -0.77
CA GLN A 186 16.91 -9.15 -0.12
C GLN A 186 16.82 -8.76 1.36
N PHE A 187 15.61 -8.77 1.91
CA PHE A 187 15.31 -8.46 3.31
C PHE A 187 15.03 -9.76 4.08
N LEU A 188 16.08 -10.31 4.71
CA LEU A 188 16.03 -11.64 5.32
C LEU A 188 15.24 -11.70 6.64
N ASN A 189 15.04 -10.57 7.31
CA ASN A 189 14.38 -10.51 8.62
C ASN A 189 12.85 -10.42 8.52
N ILE A 190 12.31 -10.03 7.36
CA ILE A 190 10.86 -9.92 7.15
C ILE A 190 10.25 -11.31 7.06
N LYS A 191 9.38 -11.61 8.03
CA LYS A 191 8.66 -12.89 8.20
C LYS A 191 7.19 -12.77 7.83
N GLN A 192 6.62 -11.58 7.87
CA GLN A 192 5.22 -11.36 7.55
C GLN A 192 5.04 -10.15 6.65
N ILE A 193 4.23 -10.34 5.60
CA ILE A 193 3.77 -9.26 4.73
C ILE A 193 2.25 -9.27 4.59
N VAL A 194 1.66 -8.09 4.70
CA VAL A 194 0.20 -7.88 4.63
C VAL A 194 -0.08 -6.90 3.49
N LEU A 195 -0.68 -7.41 2.41
CA LEU A 195 -0.96 -6.72 1.14
C LEU A 195 -2.46 -6.81 0.80
N ILE A 196 -3.31 -6.64 1.80
CA ILE A 196 -4.77 -6.75 1.65
C ILE A 196 -5.28 -5.54 0.86
N ASP A 197 -6.17 -5.76 -0.11
CA ASP A 197 -6.77 -4.70 -0.94
C ASP A 197 -5.70 -3.75 -1.50
N THR A 198 -4.75 -4.30 -2.25
CA THR A 198 -3.70 -3.51 -2.93
C THR A 198 -3.93 -3.39 -4.44
N ASP A 199 -5.04 -3.95 -4.95
CA ASP A 199 -5.44 -3.92 -6.37
C ASP A 199 -4.38 -4.55 -7.28
N ASN A 200 -3.75 -5.62 -6.77
CA ASN A 200 -2.70 -6.37 -7.45
C ASN A 200 -3.14 -7.80 -7.74
N ASP A 201 -2.36 -8.47 -8.58
CA ASP A 201 -2.49 -9.87 -8.93
C ASP A 201 -1.20 -10.66 -8.61
N CYS A 202 -1.21 -11.97 -8.88
CA CYS A 202 -0.11 -12.86 -8.53
C CYS A 202 1.24 -12.45 -9.14
N PRO A 203 1.35 -12.11 -10.45
CA PRO A 203 2.61 -11.63 -11.04
C PRO A 203 3.22 -10.41 -10.34
N ILE A 204 2.40 -9.46 -9.89
CA ILE A 204 2.89 -8.31 -9.12
C ILE A 204 3.40 -8.76 -7.75
N PHE A 205 2.69 -9.64 -7.06
CA PHE A 205 3.15 -10.19 -5.77
C PHE A 205 4.44 -10.99 -5.90
N GLU A 206 4.64 -11.76 -6.97
CA GLU A 206 5.91 -12.45 -7.25
C GLU A 206 7.10 -11.47 -7.34
N ASN A 207 6.87 -10.28 -7.90
CA ASN A 207 7.90 -9.24 -7.99
C ASN A 207 8.23 -8.59 -6.63
N ILE A 208 7.35 -8.75 -5.64
CA ILE A 208 7.53 -8.23 -4.28
C ILE A 208 8.15 -9.31 -3.40
N ILE A 209 7.52 -10.49 -3.30
CA ILE A 209 7.90 -11.55 -2.35
C ILE A 209 9.28 -12.16 -2.62
N LYS A 210 9.80 -12.10 -3.86
CA LYS A 210 11.16 -12.55 -4.18
C LYS A 210 12.26 -11.84 -3.36
N TYR A 211 11.95 -10.69 -2.77
CA TYR A 211 12.85 -9.95 -1.89
C TYR A 211 12.70 -10.29 -0.41
N PHE A 212 11.75 -11.15 -0.05
CA PHE A 212 11.48 -11.60 1.32
C PHE A 212 11.57 -13.14 1.42
N PRO A 213 12.78 -13.71 1.34
CA PRO A 213 12.95 -15.17 1.21
C PRO A 213 12.56 -15.98 2.46
N ASN A 214 12.40 -15.32 3.61
CA ASN A 214 12.09 -15.96 4.89
C ASN A 214 10.64 -15.69 5.34
N LEU A 215 9.72 -15.39 4.40
CA LEU A 215 8.30 -15.23 4.72
C LEU A 215 7.70 -16.51 5.31
N ILE A 216 6.95 -16.31 6.39
CA ILE A 216 6.22 -17.30 7.17
C ILE A 216 4.71 -17.04 7.02
N ASN A 217 4.30 -15.78 7.03
CA ASN A 217 2.89 -15.35 6.95
C ASN A 217 2.68 -14.39 5.77
N ILE A 218 1.69 -14.68 4.93
CA ILE A 218 1.29 -13.83 3.80
C ILE A 218 -0.22 -13.61 3.82
N HIS A 219 -0.64 -12.35 3.74
CA HIS A 219 -2.04 -11.95 3.59
C HIS A 219 -2.24 -11.17 2.29
N LEU A 220 -2.98 -11.76 1.34
CA LEU A 220 -3.29 -11.18 0.03
C LEU A 220 -4.80 -11.07 -0.20
N ASP A 221 -5.56 -10.91 0.88
CA ASP A 221 -7.02 -10.83 0.82
C ASP A 221 -7.50 -9.61 0.00
N LEU A 222 -8.73 -9.66 -0.52
CA LEU A 222 -9.37 -8.55 -1.24
C LEU A 222 -8.58 -8.04 -2.46
N ASN A 223 -7.92 -8.93 -3.21
CA ASN A 223 -7.15 -8.58 -4.41
C ASN A 223 -7.80 -9.16 -5.69
N HIS A 224 -7.06 -9.14 -6.79
CA HIS A 224 -7.51 -9.63 -8.10
C HIS A 224 -6.82 -10.93 -8.51
N ILE A 225 -6.47 -11.77 -7.54
CA ILE A 225 -5.75 -13.03 -7.79
C ILE A 225 -6.68 -14.01 -8.51
N THR A 226 -6.32 -14.34 -9.75
CA THR A 226 -7.01 -15.34 -10.57
C THR A 226 -6.38 -16.74 -10.46
N LEU A 227 -5.09 -16.78 -10.12
CA LEU A 227 -4.23 -17.96 -10.15
C LEU A 227 -3.06 -17.75 -9.18
N ILE A 228 -2.65 -18.81 -8.48
CA ILE A 228 -1.33 -18.90 -7.84
C ILE A 228 -0.39 -19.70 -8.74
N SER A 229 0.69 -19.08 -9.20
CA SER A 229 1.65 -19.69 -10.13
C SER A 229 2.64 -20.62 -9.41
N GLU A 230 3.35 -21.45 -10.19
CA GLU A 230 4.47 -22.24 -9.69
C GLU A 230 5.64 -21.37 -9.21
N ASN A 231 5.87 -20.23 -9.88
CA ASN A 231 6.92 -19.29 -9.52
C ASN A 231 6.66 -18.67 -8.14
N PHE A 232 5.42 -18.26 -7.87
CA PHE A 232 5.00 -17.76 -6.57
C PHE A 232 5.31 -18.76 -5.46
N VAL A 233 4.90 -20.01 -5.65
CA VAL A 233 5.11 -21.10 -4.68
C VAL A 233 6.60 -21.40 -4.47
N ASN A 234 7.41 -21.39 -5.53
CA ASN A 234 8.83 -21.65 -5.46
C ASN A 234 9.61 -20.61 -4.63
N GLN A 235 9.09 -19.39 -4.51
CA GLN A 235 9.72 -18.29 -3.76
C GLN A 235 9.43 -18.34 -2.25
N ILE A 236 8.37 -19.04 -1.82
CA ILE A 236 7.86 -18.98 -0.43
C ILE A 236 7.83 -20.37 0.22
N LYS A 237 8.88 -21.17 0.00
CA LYS A 237 8.89 -22.59 0.43
C LYS A 237 8.72 -22.80 1.94
N ASN A 238 9.03 -21.81 2.77
CA ASN A 238 8.96 -21.87 4.24
C ASN A 238 7.63 -21.34 4.80
N LEU A 239 6.67 -20.99 3.94
CA LEU A 239 5.41 -20.38 4.34
C LEU A 239 4.58 -21.34 5.22
N THR A 240 4.04 -20.82 6.32
CA THR A 240 3.15 -21.55 7.23
C THR A 240 1.72 -21.05 7.15
N ASN A 241 1.50 -19.77 6.84
CA ASN A 241 0.16 -19.18 6.79
C ASN A 241 -0.02 -18.39 5.50
N LEU A 242 -1.09 -18.72 4.75
CA LEU A 242 -1.48 -18.02 3.53
C LEU A 242 -2.95 -17.64 3.58
N SER A 243 -3.24 -16.34 3.52
CA SER A 243 -4.60 -15.80 3.40
C SER A 243 -4.83 -15.23 2.01
N LEU A 244 -5.89 -15.70 1.35
CA LEU A 244 -6.28 -15.35 -0.01
C LEU A 244 -7.76 -14.95 -0.09
N SER A 245 -8.39 -14.61 1.05
CA SER A 245 -9.84 -14.38 1.11
C SER A 245 -10.28 -13.26 0.17
N ASP A 246 -11.54 -13.29 -0.24
CA ASP A 246 -12.17 -12.24 -1.06
C ASP A 246 -11.41 -11.97 -2.38
N ASN A 247 -10.82 -13.02 -2.96
CA ASN A 247 -10.35 -13.05 -4.34
C ASN A 247 -11.36 -13.83 -5.21
N PRO A 248 -12.54 -13.28 -5.56
CA PRO A 248 -13.63 -14.01 -6.20
C PRO A 248 -13.29 -14.54 -7.60
N THR A 249 -12.22 -14.04 -8.21
CA THR A 249 -11.72 -14.47 -9.52
C THR A 249 -10.87 -15.74 -9.47
N LEU A 250 -10.53 -16.25 -8.27
CA LEU A 250 -9.81 -17.52 -8.03
C LEU A 250 -10.72 -18.76 -8.22
N LYS A 251 -11.84 -18.61 -8.93
CA LYS A 251 -12.91 -19.62 -9.07
C LYS A 251 -12.47 -20.99 -9.57
N TYR A 252 -11.37 -21.08 -10.32
CA TYR A 252 -10.85 -22.33 -10.86
C TYR A 252 -9.77 -22.92 -9.95
N TRP A 253 -10.19 -23.61 -8.90
CA TRP A 253 -9.30 -24.39 -8.05
C TRP A 253 -8.92 -25.71 -8.74
N ASN A 254 -7.87 -25.70 -9.54
CA ASN A 254 -7.33 -26.91 -10.16
C ASN A 254 -5.97 -27.25 -9.51
N PRO A 255 -5.77 -28.45 -8.92
CA PRO A 255 -4.49 -28.84 -8.31
C PRO A 255 -3.30 -28.83 -9.27
N PHE A 256 -3.53 -29.14 -10.54
CA PHE A 256 -2.50 -29.05 -11.58
C PHE A 256 -2.12 -27.62 -11.93
N ILE A 257 -2.84 -26.64 -11.39
CA ILE A 257 -2.66 -25.22 -11.66
C ILE A 257 -2.23 -24.50 -10.37
N ASN A 258 -2.86 -24.85 -9.24
CA ASN A 258 -2.76 -24.14 -7.97
C ASN A 258 -1.72 -24.79 -7.06
N ARG A 259 -0.45 -24.75 -7.49
CA ARG A 259 0.75 -25.47 -6.98
C ARG A 259 1.04 -25.40 -5.46
N LEU A 260 0.14 -24.85 -4.65
CA LEU A 260 0.18 -24.76 -3.19
C LEU A 260 0.47 -26.09 -2.49
N GLY A 261 0.11 -27.24 -3.08
CA GLY A 261 0.49 -28.56 -2.56
C GLY A 261 2.01 -28.80 -2.44
N LEU A 262 2.85 -27.96 -3.07
CA LEU A 262 4.31 -28.00 -2.93
C LEU A 262 4.81 -27.30 -1.64
N LEU A 263 3.97 -26.53 -0.94
CA LEU A 263 4.31 -25.83 0.30
C LEU A 263 4.28 -26.80 1.49
N LYS A 264 5.39 -27.48 1.74
CA LYS A 264 5.49 -28.56 2.75
C LYS A 264 5.27 -28.11 4.19
N TYR A 265 5.43 -26.83 4.48
CA TYR A 265 5.29 -26.26 5.82
C TYR A 265 3.98 -25.49 6.04
N LEU A 266 3.09 -25.44 5.03
CA LEU A 266 1.83 -24.73 5.12
C LEU A 266 0.93 -25.39 6.18
N GLN A 267 0.53 -24.61 7.18
CA GLN A 267 -0.32 -25.03 8.31
C GLN A 267 -1.72 -24.43 8.20
N GLU A 268 -1.83 -23.18 7.73
CA GLU A 268 -3.10 -22.47 7.57
C GLU A 268 -3.24 -21.92 6.15
N LEU A 269 -4.40 -22.19 5.55
CA LEU A 269 -4.79 -21.70 4.24
C LEU A 269 -6.22 -21.16 4.31
N ILE A 270 -6.37 -19.85 4.13
CA ILE A 270 -7.66 -19.16 4.23
C ILE A 270 -8.13 -18.76 2.83
N LEU A 271 -9.30 -19.26 2.43
CA LEU A 271 -9.87 -19.14 1.08
C LEU A 271 -11.34 -18.67 1.08
N ASN A 272 -11.71 -17.86 2.08
CA ASN A 272 -13.09 -17.38 2.19
C ASN A 272 -13.46 -16.52 0.97
N ASN A 273 -14.67 -16.65 0.44
CA ASN A 273 -15.18 -15.81 -0.66
C ASN A 273 -14.32 -15.80 -1.96
N CYS A 274 -13.54 -16.84 -2.23
CA CYS A 274 -12.69 -16.93 -3.43
C CYS A 274 -13.39 -17.36 -4.73
N GLY A 275 -14.72 -17.50 -4.71
CA GLY A 275 -15.49 -17.99 -5.86
C GLY A 275 -15.24 -19.45 -6.24
N ILE A 276 -14.54 -20.21 -5.39
CA ILE A 276 -14.22 -21.62 -5.61
C ILE A 276 -15.52 -22.43 -5.52
N TYR A 277 -15.96 -22.98 -6.65
CA TYR A 277 -17.18 -23.80 -6.73
C TYR A 277 -16.91 -25.30 -6.70
N GLN A 278 -15.66 -25.71 -6.92
CA GLN A 278 -15.24 -27.11 -6.89
C GLN A 278 -13.76 -27.24 -6.52
N ILE A 279 -13.45 -28.22 -5.67
CA ILE A 279 -12.08 -28.67 -5.39
C ILE A 279 -11.99 -30.12 -5.92
N LYS A 280 -11.20 -30.33 -6.98
CA LYS A 280 -10.82 -31.68 -7.42
C LYS A 280 -9.43 -31.96 -6.88
N LEU A 281 -9.10 -33.21 -6.57
CA LEU A 281 -7.71 -33.64 -6.35
C LEU A 281 -7.22 -34.36 -7.62
N PRO A 282 -5.90 -34.43 -7.90
CA PRO A 282 -5.40 -35.26 -8.99
C PRO A 282 -5.85 -36.71 -8.77
N ASP A 283 -6.24 -37.41 -9.84
CA ASP A 283 -6.36 -38.86 -9.80
C ASP A 283 -4.99 -39.44 -9.46
N GLN A 284 -4.92 -40.30 -8.44
CA GLN A 284 -3.68 -40.88 -7.90
C GLN A 284 -2.92 -41.73 -8.93
#